data_AF-A0A085F8C9-F1
#
_entry.id   AF-A0A085F8C9-F1
#
_cell.length_a   1.000
_cell.length_b   1.000
_cell.length_c   1.000
_cell.angle_alpha   90.00
_cell.angle_beta   90.00
_cell.angle_gamma   90.00
#
_symmetry.space_group_name_H-M   'P 1'
#
loop_
_entity.id
_entity.type
_entity.pdbx_description
1 polymer ?
#
loop_
_entity_poly.entity_id
_entity_poly.type
_entity_poly.pdbx_seq_one_letter_code
_entity_poly.pdbx_strand_id
1 'polypeptide(L)'
;MFQIMRHIFAGMPIASVLIGFAGQPAILALPPALTAGFVLIRDRIIRRRVGLAAWPSDGFARHVLVDDLGWLLLLTLAGLPLCFLGTLLRGVFTGS
;
A
#
# COMPACT_ATOMS: atom_id res chain seq x y z
N MET A 1 -9.99 -9.50 4.80
CA MET A 1 -9.42 -8.13 4.73
C MET A 1 -10.50 -7.10 5.01
N PHE A 2 -10.22 -6.09 5.84
CA PHE A 2 -11.14 -4.97 6.05
C PHE A 2 -11.41 -4.24 4.73
N GLN A 3 -12.66 -3.80 4.48
CA GLN A 3 -13.03 -3.16 3.21
C GLN A 3 -12.15 -1.95 2.88
N ILE A 4 -11.73 -1.16 3.89
CA ILE A 4 -10.83 -0.03 3.70
C ILE A 4 -9.50 -0.45 3.08
N MET A 5 -8.89 -1.53 3.58
CA MET A 5 -7.58 -1.98 3.10
C MET A 5 -7.65 -2.52 1.67
N ARG A 6 -8.78 -3.16 1.31
CA ARG A 6 -9.06 -3.57 -0.07
C ARG A 6 -9.05 -2.39 -1.04
N HIS A 7 -9.65 -1.26 -0.68
CA HIS A 7 -9.68 -0.07 -1.55
C HIS A 7 -8.30 0.59 -1.66
N ILE A 8 -7.56 0.68 -0.55
CA ILE A 8 -6.19 1.23 -0.54
C ILE A 8 -5.27 0.39 -1.45
N PHE A 9 -5.31 -0.94 -1.30
CA PHE A 9 -4.49 -1.84 -2.12
C PHE A 9 -4.90 -1.85 -3.59
N ALA A 10 -6.20 -1.76 -3.90
CA ALA A 10 -6.67 -1.65 -5.28
C ALA A 10 -6.21 -0.35 -5.98
N GLY A 11 -6.03 0.74 -5.22
CA GLY A 11 -5.56 2.02 -5.76
C GLY A 11 -4.05 2.10 -6.03
N MET A 12 -3.23 1.26 -5.38
CA MET A 12 -1.77 1.32 -5.49
C MET A 12 -1.20 1.09 -6.89
N PRO A 13 -1.67 0.09 -7.67
CA PRO A 13 -1.20 -0.11 -9.03
C PRO A 13 -1.50 1.10 -9.92
N ILE A 14 -2.71 1.66 -9.79
CA ILE A 14 -3.16 2.82 -10.55
C ILE A 14 -2.29 4.04 -10.19
N ALA A 15 -2.06 4.28 -8.90
CA ALA A 15 -1.20 5.37 -8.44
C ALA A 15 0.22 5.23 -9.01
N SER A 16 0.78 4.02 -9.06
CA SER A 16 2.11 3.78 -9.62
C SER A 16 2.20 4.14 -11.11
N VAL A 17 1.19 3.76 -11.90
CA VAL A 17 1.11 4.12 -13.33
C VAL A 17 0.96 5.64 -13.50
N LEU A 18 0.09 6.28 -12.71
CA LEU A 18 -0.11 7.74 -12.78
C LEU A 18 1.16 8.53 -12.37
N ILE A 19 1.90 8.06 -11.38
CA ILE A 19 3.17 8.66 -10.94
C ILE A 19 4.21 8.59 -12.07
N GLY A 20 4.30 7.43 -12.72
CA GLY A 20 5.13 7.25 -13.91
C GLY A 20 4.72 8.18 -15.04
N PHE A 21 3.42 8.25 -15.32
CA PHE A 21 2.86 9.12 -16.34
C PHE A 21 3.13 10.62 -16.06
N ALA A 22 3.08 11.04 -14.80
CA ALA A 22 3.43 12.39 -14.38
C ALA A 22 4.95 12.68 -14.43
N GLY A 23 5.79 11.65 -14.56
CA GLY A 23 7.25 11.76 -14.59
C GLY A 23 7.88 12.15 -13.25
N GLN A 24 7.25 11.78 -12.14
CA GLN A 24 7.74 12.09 -10.79
C GLN A 24 8.08 10.82 -10.01
N PRO A 25 9.10 10.05 -10.41
CA PRO A 25 9.40 8.73 -9.81
C PRO A 25 9.76 8.82 -8.33
N ALA A 26 10.25 9.97 -7.85
CA ALA A 26 10.54 10.20 -6.43
C ALA A 26 9.30 10.04 -5.51
N ILE A 27 8.09 10.16 -6.06
CA ILE A 27 6.83 10.07 -5.30
C ILE A 27 6.37 8.61 -5.16
N LEU A 28 6.99 7.66 -5.86
CA LEU A 28 6.57 6.25 -5.89
C LEU A 28 6.58 5.58 -4.50
N ALA A 29 7.50 5.99 -3.62
CA ALA A 29 7.59 5.46 -2.26
C ALA A 29 6.53 6.03 -1.31
N LEU A 30 5.84 7.10 -1.70
CA LEU A 30 4.93 7.84 -0.82
C LEU A 30 3.62 7.06 -0.53
N PRO A 31 2.92 6.48 -1.53
CA PRO A 31 1.76 5.63 -1.26
C PRO A 31 2.07 4.45 -0.32
N PRO A 32 3.14 3.66 -0.51
CA PRO A 32 3.44 2.55 0.41
C PRO A 32 3.91 2.99 1.79
N ALA A 33 4.66 4.08 1.90
CA ALA A 33 5.05 4.64 3.20
C ALA A 33 3.82 5.09 4.00
N LEU A 34 2.86 5.78 3.37
CA LEU A 34 1.62 6.20 4.03
C LEU A 34 0.76 5.01 4.45
N THR A 35 0.59 4.01 3.58
CA THR A 35 -0.18 2.80 3.92
C THR A 35 0.46 2.02 5.06
N ALA A 36 1.78 1.86 5.07
CA ALA A 36 2.50 1.22 6.17
C ALA A 36 2.30 1.98 7.48
N GLY A 37 2.45 3.31 7.46
CA GLY A 37 2.22 4.16 8.62
C GLY A 37 0.79 4.05 9.16
N PHE A 38 -0.21 4.09 8.28
CA PHE A 38 -1.62 3.93 8.64
C PHE A 38 -1.89 2.57 9.31
N VAL A 39 -1.38 1.49 8.73
CA VAL A 39 -1.54 0.12 9.25
C VAL A 39 -0.91 -0.01 10.64
N LEU A 40 0.30 0.51 10.84
CA LEU A 40 1.01 0.48 12.14
C LEU A 40 0.31 1.34 13.19
N ILE A 41 -0.16 2.54 12.83
CA ILE A 41 -0.90 3.41 13.76
C ILE A 41 -2.22 2.75 14.18
N ARG A 42 -2.97 2.21 13.20
CA ARG A 42 -4.24 1.51 13.46
C ARG A 42 -4.03 0.33 14.40
N ASP A 43 -3.03 -0.49 14.13
CA ASP A 43 -2.68 -1.62 14.98
C ASP A 43 -2.32 -1.18 16.41
N ARG A 44 -1.52 -0.12 16.57
CA ARG A 44 -1.19 0.43 17.90
C ARG A 44 -2.41 0.95 18.64
N ILE A 45 -3.36 1.59 17.95
CA ILE A 45 -4.62 2.06 18.53
C ILE A 45 -5.48 0.88 18.97
N ILE A 46 -5.58 -0.17 18.14
CA ILE A 46 -6.34 -1.38 18.46
C ILE A 46 -5.74 -2.06 19.69
N ARG A 47 -4.43 -2.34 19.71
CA ARG A 47 -3.76 -2.97 20.86
C ARG A 47 -3.90 -2.16 22.15
N ARG A 48 -3.84 -0.83 22.07
CA ARG A 48 -4.10 0.06 23.23
C ARG A 48 -5.53 -0.06 23.78
N ARG A 49 -6.52 -0.33 22.92
CA ARG A 49 -7.93 -0.51 23.34
C ARG A 49 -8.26 -1.96 23.73
N VAL A 50 -7.56 -2.94 23.13
CA VAL A 50 -7.79 -4.38 23.31
C VAL A 50 -7.07 -4.96 24.53
N GLY A 51 -6.21 -4.20 25.22
CA GLY A 51 -5.61 -4.59 26.51
C GLY A 51 -6.59 -4.99 27.64
N LEU A 52 -7.90 -5.05 27.35
CA LEU A 52 -8.98 -5.51 28.23
C LEU A 52 -9.75 -6.75 27.69
N ALA A 53 -9.52 -7.22 26.46
CA ALA A 53 -10.36 -8.24 25.82
C ALA A 53 -9.56 -9.38 25.14
N ALA A 54 -9.58 -10.56 25.76
CA ALA A 54 -9.30 -11.92 25.27
C ALA A 54 -8.21 -12.17 24.18
N TRP A 55 -7.11 -12.78 24.64
CA TRP A 55 -5.94 -13.36 23.93
C TRP A 55 -6.16 -14.16 22.62
N PRO A 56 -7.26 -14.91 22.39
CA PRO A 56 -7.42 -15.69 21.16
C PRO A 56 -7.52 -14.81 19.89
N SER A 57 -8.01 -13.58 20.04
CA SER A 57 -8.19 -12.64 18.92
C SER A 57 -6.90 -11.94 18.49
N ASP A 58 -5.89 -11.88 19.37
CA ASP A 58 -4.60 -11.22 19.11
C ASP A 58 -3.77 -11.96 18.05
N GLY A 59 -3.80 -13.30 18.07
CA GLY A 59 -3.13 -14.13 17.08
C GLY A 59 -3.68 -13.91 15.67
N PHE A 60 -5.02 -13.83 15.56
CA PHE A 60 -5.70 -13.50 14.31
C PHE A 60 -5.39 -12.08 13.84
N ALA A 61 -5.42 -11.09 14.73
CA ALA A 61 -5.09 -9.71 14.40
C ALA A 61 -3.64 -9.57 13.89
N ARG A 62 -2.69 -10.27 14.52
CA ARG A 62 -1.28 -10.31 14.08
C ARG A 62 -1.13 -10.99 12.73
N HIS A 63 -1.84 -12.09 12.49
CA HIS A 63 -1.79 -12.77 11.19
C HIS A 63 -2.30 -11.85 10.06
N VAL A 64 -3.44 -11.19 10.26
CA VAL A 64 -4.00 -10.22 9.30
C VAL A 64 -3.04 -9.05 9.07
N LEU A 65 -2.37 -8.55 10.11
CA LEU A 65 -1.37 -7.48 9.97
C LEU A 65 -0.19 -7.91 9.10
N VAL A 66 0.32 -9.12 9.31
CA VAL A 66 1.44 -9.68 8.54
C VAL A 66 1.04 -9.92 7.08
N ASP A 67 -0.17 -10.41 6.85
CA ASP A 67 -0.73 -10.60 5.51
C ASP A 67 -0.88 -9.26 4.77
N ASP A 68 -1.45 -8.24 5.41
CA ASP A 68 -1.57 -6.88 4.85
C ASP A 68 -0.18 -6.28 4.55
N LEU A 69 0.82 -6.48 5.41
CA LEU A 69 2.21 -6.05 5.17
C LEU A 69 2.87 -6.80 4.01
N GLY A 70 2.64 -8.11 3.90
CA GLY A 70 3.12 -8.93 2.79
C GLY A 70 2.53 -8.46 1.45
N TRP A 71 1.23 -8.15 1.44
CA TRP A 71 0.56 -7.60 0.27
C TRP A 71 1.07 -6.21 -0.10
N LEU A 72 1.27 -5.35 0.91
CA LEU A 72 1.87 -4.04 0.73
C LEU A 72 3.27 -4.13 0.13
N LEU A 73 4.11 -5.06 0.61
CA LEU A 73 5.45 -5.28 0.08
C LEU A 73 5.39 -5.71 -1.39
N LEU A 74 4.53 -6.67 -1.72
CA LEU A 74 4.37 -7.16 -3.09
C LEU A 74 3.90 -6.05 -4.03
N LEU A 75 2.92 -5.24 -3.60
CA LEU A 75 2.44 -4.09 -4.36
C LEU A 75 3.49 -3.00 -4.52
N THR A 76 4.33 -2.79 -3.50
CA THR A 76 5.45 -1.84 -3.56
C THR A 76 6.48 -2.28 -4.59
N LEU A 77 6.85 -3.57 -4.59
CA LEU A 77 7.77 -4.14 -5.56
C LEU A 77 7.19 -4.09 -6.99
N ALA A 78 5.89 -4.36 -7.14
CA ALA A 78 5.19 -4.23 -8.41
C ALA A 78 5.03 -2.76 -8.87
N GLY A 79 5.10 -1.79 -7.96
CA GLY A 79 4.98 -0.37 -8.27
C GLY A 79 6.07 0.14 -9.21
N LEU A 80 7.28 -0.42 -9.14
CA LEU A 80 8.43 -0.01 -9.97
C LEU A 80 8.22 -0.29 -11.47
N PRO A 81 7.91 -1.53 -11.90
CA PRO A 81 7.58 -1.80 -13.31
C PRO A 81 6.31 -1.07 -13.77
N LEU A 82 5.33 -0.85 -12.89
CA LEU A 82 4.13 -0.08 -13.20
C LEU A 82 4.42 1.42 -13.42
N CYS A 83 5.31 2.00 -12.62
CA CYS A 83 5.81 3.35 -12.81
C CYS A 83 6.55 3.47 -14.15
N PHE A 84 7.36 2.47 -14.50
CA PHE A 84 8.02 2.43 -15.80
C PHE A 84 7.03 2.36 -16.97
N LEU A 85 5.97 1.56 -16.84
CA LEU A 85 4.88 1.51 -17.81
C LEU A 85 4.22 2.89 -17.98
N GLY A 86 3.97 3.60 -16.87
CA GLY A 86 3.45 4.98 -16.90
C GLY A 86 4.36 5.95 -17.65
N THR A 87 5.68 5.87 -17.43
CA THR A 87 6.65 6.70 -18.17
C THR A 87 6.68 6.38 -19.66
N LEU A 88 6.57 5.11 -20.06
CA LEU A 88 6.49 4.72 -21.46
C LEU A 88 5.23 5.25 -22.12
N LEU A 89 4.08 5.11 -21.45
CA LEU A 89 2.80 5.65 -21.92
C LEU A 89 2.90 7.15 -22.14
N ARG A 90 3.51 7.89 -21.20
CA ARG A 90 3.75 9.32 -21.36
C ARG A 90 4.50 9.60 -22.66
N GLY A 91 5.62 8.92 -22.91
CA GLY A 91 6.42 9.10 -24.14
C GLY A 91 5.62 8.89 -25.43
N VAL A 92 4.78 7.84 -25.45
CA VAL A 92 3.86 7.57 -26.57
C VAL A 92 2.85 8.72 -26.78
N PHE A 93 2.27 9.25 -25.71
CA PHE A 93 1.29 10.34 -25.80
C PHE A 93 1.92 11.71 -26.09
N THR A 94 3.15 11.96 -25.62
CA THR A 94 3.86 13.23 -25.83
C THR A 94 4.68 13.27 -27.12
N GLY A 95 4.78 12.16 -27.86
CA GLY A 95 5.51 12.10 -29.13
C GLY A 95 7.03 12.25 -28.99
N SER A 96 7.57 11.89 -27.82
CA SER A 96 8.98 12.01 -27.43
C SER A 96 9.65 10.65 -27.34
#